data_AF-A0A965Y9I0-F1
#
_entry.id   AF-A0A965Y9I0-F1
#
_cell.length_a   1.000
_cell.length_b   1.000
_cell.length_c   1.000
_cell.angle_alpha   90.00
_cell.angle_beta   90.00
_cell.angle_gamma   90.00
#
_symmetry.space_group_name_H-M   'P 1'
#
loop_
_entity.id
_entity.type
_entity.pdbx_description
1 polymer ?
#
loop_
_entity_poly.entity_id
_entity_poly.type
_entity_poly.pdbx_seq_one_letter_code
_entity_poly.pdbx_strand_id
1 'polypeptide(L)'
;IKALGIFEETVNKEGISIGNINIGIIHKERGEYKLAFDNFQKSLILFKEMNYQDGIANCNNNLSELSISLKNYQQAINYAKEALKIANKIKSLENKQGAYHNLSIAYDSIGVVNLSHKYYILYSKTKDSIIDMESKKKIIEMEAKYESEKKEKEIIEKNTRIELLEKSKELEKYRLWGLISLIFVSLLISFIIVYNLKKRIKLNNRLYSKNIEFIETQKLLTEAKLNNQKLEAEQLQKELEYKNQEIMNFALHIAEKNDFLEKLKAELINSKDSIKPEELIKIINFNLKSLEKEKKEFEAYVENINQAFFMKLREKIPDITKNEERLAALLRINLSTKEIASIFNISVKGVEVSRYRLRKKLNLDKLKSLKNKESKSISEIKKKGLDINNLLENVKNISLTIAEKEKEINQLEDKRNDLLIKI
;
A
#
# COMPACT_ATOMS: atom_id res chain seq x y z
N ILE A 1 -18.59 51.12 -65.54
CA ILE A 1 -18.62 52.57 -65.23
C ILE A 1 -19.74 53.28 -66.01
N LYS A 2 -19.80 53.25 -67.36
CA LYS A 2 -20.93 53.84 -68.12
C LYS A 2 -22.33 53.29 -67.74
N ALA A 3 -22.46 51.96 -67.54
CA ALA A 3 -23.74 51.35 -67.17
C ALA A 3 -24.23 51.73 -65.76
N LEU A 4 -23.31 52.00 -64.82
CA LEU A 4 -23.64 52.42 -63.46
C LEU A 4 -24.13 53.88 -63.44
N GLY A 5 -23.46 54.77 -64.18
CA GLY A 5 -23.89 56.17 -64.33
C GLY A 5 -25.23 56.31 -65.06
N ILE A 6 -25.49 55.50 -66.09
CA ILE A 6 -26.82 55.45 -66.74
C ILE A 6 -27.88 54.93 -65.76
N PHE A 7 -27.57 53.89 -64.97
CA PHE A 7 -28.50 53.35 -63.98
C PHE A 7 -28.84 54.37 -62.89
N GLU A 8 -27.85 55.03 -62.31
CA GLU A 8 -28.04 56.10 -61.31
C GLU A 8 -28.81 57.30 -61.88
N GLU A 9 -28.50 57.74 -63.10
CA GLU A 9 -29.19 58.84 -63.77
C GLU A 9 -30.66 58.49 -64.08
N THR A 10 -30.94 57.25 -64.52
CA THR A 10 -32.31 56.78 -64.78
C THR A 10 -33.12 56.65 -63.49
N VAL A 11 -32.58 56.06 -62.42
CA VAL A 11 -33.25 55.93 -61.12
C VAL A 11 -33.53 57.30 -60.50
N ASN A 12 -32.60 58.26 -60.65
CA ASN A 12 -32.78 59.63 -60.17
C ASN A 12 -33.91 60.35 -60.93
N LYS A 13 -33.94 60.24 -62.27
CA LYS A 13 -35.02 60.83 -63.09
C LYS A 13 -36.39 60.19 -62.83
N GLU A 14 -36.45 58.88 -62.58
CA GLU A 14 -37.70 58.19 -62.22
C GLU A 14 -38.25 58.70 -60.88
N GLY A 15 -37.41 58.74 -59.85
CA GLY A 15 -37.77 59.24 -58.52
C GLY A 15 -38.25 60.70 -58.55
N ILE A 16 -37.54 61.57 -59.28
CA ILE A 16 -37.97 62.97 -59.49
C ILE A 16 -39.33 63.03 -60.20
N SER A 17 -39.55 62.20 -61.22
CA SER A 17 -40.79 62.19 -62.00
C SER A 17 -41.99 61.75 -61.16
N ILE A 18 -41.84 60.70 -60.35
CA ILE A 18 -42.86 60.23 -59.41
C ILE A 18 -43.13 61.30 -58.34
N GLY A 19 -42.07 61.92 -57.80
CA GLY A 19 -42.19 63.03 -56.86
C GLY A 19 -43.01 64.20 -57.42
N ASN A 20 -42.77 64.58 -58.68
CA ASN A 20 -43.55 65.61 -59.37
C ASN A 20 -45.02 65.21 -59.57
N ILE A 21 -45.34 63.93 -59.86
CA ILE A 21 -46.75 63.47 -59.88
C ILE A 21 -47.39 63.70 -58.51
N ASN A 22 -46.75 63.24 -57.43
CA ASN A 22 -47.32 63.33 -56.09
C ASN A 22 -47.54 64.78 -55.67
N ILE A 23 -46.57 65.67 -55.94
CA ILE A 23 -46.70 67.12 -55.72
C ILE A 23 -47.86 67.68 -56.56
N GLY A 24 -47.98 67.25 -57.83
CA GLY A 24 -49.08 67.65 -58.70
C GLY A 24 -50.46 67.24 -58.17
N ILE A 25 -50.59 66.03 -57.62
CA ILE A 25 -51.83 65.54 -56.99
C ILE A 25 -52.18 66.40 -55.77
N ILE A 26 -51.21 66.68 -54.89
CA ILE A 26 -51.43 67.54 -53.71
C ILE A 26 -51.89 68.94 -54.12
N HIS A 27 -51.26 69.55 -55.12
CA HIS A 27 -51.69 70.86 -55.64
C HIS A 27 -53.09 70.82 -56.25
N LYS A 28 -53.44 69.75 -56.99
CA LYS A 28 -54.80 69.56 -57.54
C LYS A 28 -55.85 69.50 -56.44
N GLU A 29 -55.60 68.74 -55.38
CA GLU A 29 -56.51 68.61 -54.23
C GLU A 29 -56.71 69.93 -53.48
N ARG A 30 -55.70 70.81 -53.48
CA ARG A 30 -55.78 72.17 -52.91
C ARG A 30 -56.45 73.20 -53.83
N GLY A 31 -56.85 72.80 -55.04
CA GLY A 31 -57.41 73.72 -56.06
C GLY A 31 -56.35 74.56 -56.78
N GLU A 32 -55.07 74.30 -56.56
CA GLU A 32 -53.93 75.00 -57.18
C GLU A 32 -53.64 74.41 -58.57
N TYR A 33 -54.63 74.46 -59.46
CA TYR A 33 -54.63 73.71 -60.72
C TYR A 33 -53.48 74.03 -61.67
N LYS A 34 -52.99 75.28 -61.67
CA LYS A 34 -51.84 75.67 -62.49
C LYS A 34 -50.55 74.97 -62.05
N LEU A 35 -50.31 74.93 -60.74
CA LEU A 35 -49.16 74.23 -60.17
C LEU A 35 -49.27 72.72 -60.38
N ALA A 36 -50.48 72.16 -60.25
CA ALA A 36 -50.73 70.76 -60.57
C ALA A 36 -50.37 70.43 -62.03
N PHE A 37 -50.85 71.25 -62.97
CA PHE A 37 -50.56 71.08 -64.40
C PHE A 37 -49.07 71.13 -64.69
N ASP A 38 -48.36 72.13 -64.15
CA ASP A 38 -46.94 72.32 -64.41
C ASP A 38 -46.11 71.13 -63.88
N ASN A 39 -46.48 70.58 -62.71
CA ASN A 39 -45.83 69.40 -62.14
C ASN A 39 -46.12 68.12 -62.95
N PHE A 40 -47.38 67.90 -63.36
CA PHE A 40 -47.72 66.76 -64.22
C PHE A 40 -47.04 66.83 -65.59
N GLN A 41 -46.92 68.02 -66.19
CA GLN A 41 -46.21 68.21 -67.46
C GLN A 41 -44.71 67.96 -67.32
N LYS A 42 -44.07 68.45 -66.26
CA LYS A 42 -42.65 68.16 -65.98
C LYS A 42 -42.41 66.65 -65.89
N SER A 43 -43.25 65.95 -65.13
CA SER A 43 -43.18 64.50 -64.99
C SER A 43 -43.42 63.78 -66.33
N LEU A 44 -44.39 64.23 -67.13
CA LEU A 44 -44.66 63.68 -68.46
C LEU A 44 -43.47 63.82 -69.41
N ILE A 45 -42.78 64.95 -69.40
CA ILE A 45 -41.58 65.19 -70.23
C ILE A 45 -40.48 64.21 -69.83
N LEU A 46 -40.19 64.13 -68.53
CA LEU A 46 -39.15 63.24 -68.02
C LEU A 46 -39.45 61.77 -68.32
N PHE A 47 -40.69 61.30 -68.11
CA PHE A 47 -41.05 59.93 -68.48
C PHE A 47 -41.01 59.67 -69.99
N LYS A 48 -41.28 60.67 -70.84
CA LYS A 48 -41.08 60.58 -72.29
C LYS A 48 -39.60 60.44 -72.66
N GLU A 49 -38.72 61.25 -72.06
CA GLU A 49 -37.26 61.14 -72.25
C GLU A 49 -36.74 59.76 -71.84
N MET A 50 -37.30 59.18 -70.77
CA MET A 50 -36.98 57.85 -70.29
C MET A 50 -37.63 56.71 -71.09
N ASN A 51 -38.53 57.01 -72.03
CA ASN A 51 -39.40 56.04 -72.69
C ASN A 51 -40.23 55.18 -71.71
N TYR A 52 -40.48 55.66 -70.50
CA TYR A 52 -41.17 54.93 -69.43
C TYR A 52 -42.69 55.00 -69.62
N GLN A 53 -43.22 54.07 -70.41
CA GLN A 53 -44.60 54.06 -70.86
C GLN A 53 -45.63 54.07 -69.72
N ASP A 54 -45.36 53.40 -68.60
CA ASP A 54 -46.29 53.35 -67.46
C ASP A 54 -46.44 54.74 -66.81
N GLY A 55 -45.33 55.42 -66.54
CA GLY A 55 -45.33 56.80 -66.03
C GLY A 55 -45.96 57.80 -67.02
N ILE A 56 -45.76 57.62 -68.33
CA ILE A 56 -46.44 58.45 -69.35
C ILE A 56 -47.97 58.25 -69.28
N ALA A 57 -48.45 57.02 -69.16
CA ALA A 57 -49.88 56.73 -69.04
C ALA A 57 -50.46 57.33 -67.76
N ASN A 58 -49.75 57.21 -66.64
CA ASN A 58 -50.12 57.77 -65.34
C ASN A 58 -50.20 59.31 -65.38
N CYS A 59 -49.20 59.98 -65.94
CA CYS A 59 -49.25 61.43 -66.15
C CYS A 59 -50.45 61.88 -67.00
N ASN A 60 -50.77 61.16 -68.07
CA ASN A 60 -51.94 61.46 -68.90
C ASN A 60 -53.27 61.23 -68.16
N ASN A 61 -53.36 60.22 -67.30
CA ASN A 61 -54.53 60.03 -66.44
C ASN A 61 -54.69 61.20 -65.45
N ASN A 62 -53.62 61.62 -64.79
CA ASN A 62 -53.65 62.77 -63.88
C ASN A 62 -53.99 64.09 -64.59
N LEU A 63 -53.43 64.31 -65.79
CA LEU A 63 -53.77 65.47 -66.62
C LEU A 63 -55.23 65.44 -67.08
N SER A 64 -55.77 64.26 -67.41
CA SER A 64 -57.19 64.10 -67.74
C SER A 64 -58.08 64.47 -66.56
N GLU A 65 -57.79 63.95 -65.38
CA GLU A 65 -58.54 64.24 -64.16
C GLU A 65 -58.48 65.73 -63.76
N LEU A 66 -57.31 66.34 -63.93
CA LEU A 66 -57.13 67.79 -63.75
C LEU A 66 -57.97 68.58 -64.76
N SER A 67 -58.01 68.17 -66.03
CA SER A 67 -58.87 68.78 -67.05
C SER A 67 -60.37 68.60 -66.74
N ILE A 68 -60.79 67.48 -66.14
CA ILE A 68 -62.17 67.30 -65.64
C ILE A 68 -62.46 68.31 -64.53
N SER A 69 -61.55 68.47 -63.57
CA SER A 69 -61.69 69.44 -62.46
C SER A 69 -61.81 70.88 -62.98
N LEU A 70 -61.10 71.21 -64.06
CA LEU A 70 -61.18 72.50 -64.76
C LEU A 70 -62.39 72.63 -65.70
N LYS A 71 -63.26 71.61 -65.78
CA LYS A 71 -64.42 71.52 -66.70
C LYS A 71 -64.03 71.56 -68.20
N ASN A 72 -62.76 71.29 -68.52
CA ASN A 72 -62.24 71.18 -69.89
C ASN A 72 -62.40 69.75 -70.40
N TYR A 73 -63.65 69.29 -70.54
CA TYR A 73 -63.96 67.88 -70.78
C TYR A 73 -63.40 67.32 -72.08
N GLN A 74 -63.33 68.12 -73.15
CA GLN A 74 -62.75 67.67 -74.41
C GLN A 74 -61.24 67.37 -74.30
N GLN A 75 -60.53 68.18 -73.51
CA GLN A 75 -59.11 67.96 -73.24
C GLN A 75 -58.92 66.74 -72.33
N ALA A 76 -59.79 66.57 -71.34
CA ALA A 76 -59.80 65.38 -70.49
C ALA A 76 -59.96 64.08 -71.30
N ILE A 77 -60.87 64.07 -72.28
CA ILE A 77 -61.07 62.91 -73.17
C ILE A 77 -59.80 62.60 -73.96
N ASN A 78 -59.10 63.62 -74.46
CA ASN A 78 -57.87 63.42 -75.23
C ASN A 78 -56.78 62.77 -74.36
N TYR A 79 -56.51 63.35 -73.19
CA TYR A 79 -55.52 62.80 -72.27
C TYR A 79 -55.87 61.38 -71.78
N ALA A 80 -57.13 61.11 -71.43
CA ALA A 80 -57.51 59.76 -71.00
C ALA A 80 -57.47 58.74 -72.16
N LYS A 81 -57.74 59.14 -73.41
CA LYS A 81 -57.54 58.26 -74.58
C LYS A 81 -56.07 57.95 -74.82
N GLU A 82 -55.18 58.93 -74.64
CA GLU A 82 -53.73 58.71 -74.73
C GLU A 82 -53.25 57.75 -73.63
N ALA A 83 -53.66 57.99 -72.37
CA ALA A 83 -53.39 57.09 -71.26
C ALA A 83 -53.89 55.66 -71.54
N LEU A 84 -55.13 55.53 -72.01
CA LEU A 84 -55.73 54.24 -72.34
C LEU A 84 -55.00 53.51 -73.47
N LYS A 85 -54.56 54.24 -74.51
CA LYS A 85 -53.79 53.67 -75.62
C LYS A 85 -52.48 53.06 -75.13
N ILE A 86 -51.77 53.78 -74.27
CA ILE A 86 -50.50 53.33 -73.69
C ILE A 86 -50.75 52.17 -72.72
N ALA A 87 -51.74 52.30 -71.82
CA ALA A 87 -52.12 51.28 -70.85
C ALA A 87 -52.53 49.96 -71.53
N ASN A 88 -53.17 50.01 -72.71
CA ASN A 88 -53.43 48.82 -73.52
C ASN A 88 -52.16 48.19 -74.09
N LYS A 89 -51.21 48.99 -74.57
CA LYS A 89 -49.93 48.52 -75.10
C LYS A 89 -49.10 47.81 -74.04
N ILE A 90 -49.02 48.39 -72.83
CA ILE A 90 -48.25 47.82 -71.71
C ILE A 90 -49.06 46.85 -70.84
N LYS A 91 -50.36 46.70 -71.12
CA LYS A 91 -51.30 45.86 -70.37
C LYS A 91 -51.45 46.24 -68.88
N SER A 92 -51.17 47.48 -68.49
CA SER A 92 -51.40 47.97 -67.11
C SER A 92 -52.90 48.07 -66.83
N LEU A 93 -53.37 47.40 -65.77
CA LEU A 93 -54.78 47.43 -65.36
C LEU A 93 -55.09 48.72 -64.59
N GLU A 94 -54.14 49.21 -63.81
CA GLU A 94 -54.23 50.42 -63.00
C GLU A 94 -54.41 51.65 -63.90
N ASN A 95 -53.57 51.77 -64.93
CA ASN A 95 -53.67 52.88 -65.88
C ASN A 95 -54.93 52.78 -66.76
N LYS A 96 -55.42 51.55 -67.06
CA LYS A 96 -56.72 51.36 -67.73
C LYS A 96 -57.88 51.78 -66.83
N GLN A 97 -57.84 51.39 -65.57
CA GLN A 97 -58.85 51.75 -64.58
C GLN A 97 -58.97 53.28 -64.47
N GLY A 98 -57.86 53.99 -64.27
CA GLY A 98 -57.85 55.46 -64.24
C GLY A 98 -58.40 56.09 -65.52
N ALA A 99 -57.97 55.59 -66.69
CA ALA A 99 -58.42 56.12 -67.96
C ALA A 99 -59.92 55.88 -68.22
N TYR A 100 -60.44 54.70 -67.87
CA TYR A 100 -61.87 54.39 -67.99
C TYR A 100 -62.73 55.24 -67.05
N HIS A 101 -62.27 55.45 -65.82
CA HIS A 101 -62.93 56.34 -64.87
C HIS A 101 -63.03 57.78 -65.41
N ASN A 102 -61.90 58.31 -65.88
CA ASN A 102 -61.83 59.67 -66.41
C ASN A 102 -62.65 59.83 -67.70
N LEU A 103 -62.62 58.85 -68.61
CA LEU A 103 -63.46 58.87 -69.82
C LEU A 103 -64.94 58.80 -69.47
N SER A 104 -65.33 57.99 -68.48
CA SER A 104 -66.72 57.91 -68.04
C SER A 104 -67.22 59.28 -67.58
N ILE A 105 -66.51 59.93 -66.64
CA ILE A 105 -66.88 61.24 -66.11
C ILE A 105 -66.88 62.31 -67.22
N ALA A 106 -65.86 62.34 -68.07
CA ALA A 106 -65.74 63.37 -69.10
C ALA A 106 -66.83 63.23 -70.18
N TYR A 107 -67.20 62.00 -70.58
CA TYR A 107 -68.30 61.77 -71.52
C TYR A 107 -69.67 62.06 -70.91
N ASP A 108 -69.85 61.79 -69.63
CA ASP A 108 -71.06 62.15 -68.88
C ASP A 108 -71.26 63.67 -68.87
N SER A 109 -70.18 64.40 -68.58
CA SER A 109 -70.16 65.85 -68.47
C SER A 109 -70.45 66.59 -69.78
N ILE A 110 -70.27 65.94 -70.94
CA ILE A 110 -70.63 66.47 -72.27
C ILE A 110 -71.93 65.87 -72.82
N GLY A 111 -72.67 65.09 -72.02
CA GLY A 111 -73.98 64.54 -72.39
C GLY A 111 -73.95 63.29 -73.28
N VAL A 112 -72.79 62.64 -73.46
CA VAL A 112 -72.67 61.42 -74.28
C VAL A 112 -72.83 60.16 -73.43
N VAL A 113 -74.07 59.92 -72.99
CA VAL A 113 -74.44 58.89 -72.01
C VAL A 113 -73.99 57.47 -72.42
N ASN A 114 -74.13 57.10 -73.69
CA ASN A 114 -73.75 55.76 -74.17
C ASN A 114 -72.26 55.46 -73.95
N LEU A 115 -71.38 56.44 -74.17
CA LEU A 115 -69.94 56.28 -73.96
C LEU A 115 -69.59 56.36 -72.47
N SER A 116 -70.24 57.27 -71.72
CA SER A 116 -70.11 57.35 -70.25
C SER A 116 -70.37 55.99 -69.60
N HIS A 117 -71.53 55.39 -69.90
CA HIS A 117 -71.94 54.09 -69.36
C HIS A 117 -70.98 52.97 -69.76
N LYS A 118 -70.56 52.93 -71.04
CA LYS A 118 -69.59 51.94 -71.53
C LYS A 118 -68.27 51.99 -70.74
N TYR A 119 -67.73 53.19 -70.55
CA TYR A 119 -66.46 53.35 -69.83
C TYR A 119 -66.60 53.10 -68.33
N TYR A 120 -67.76 53.41 -67.73
CA TYR A 120 -68.06 53.06 -66.34
C TYR A 120 -68.05 51.54 -66.10
N ILE A 121 -68.70 50.75 -66.98
CA ILE A 121 -68.68 49.28 -66.89
C ILE A 121 -67.25 48.75 -66.98
N LEU A 122 -66.44 49.28 -67.90
CA LEU A 122 -65.06 48.87 -68.07
C LEU A 122 -64.19 49.24 -66.85
N TYR A 123 -64.43 50.39 -66.24
CA TYR A 123 -63.81 50.78 -64.97
C TYR A 123 -64.16 49.78 -63.85
N SER A 124 -65.45 49.51 -63.63
CA SER A 124 -65.91 48.59 -62.57
C SER A 124 -65.29 47.20 -62.75
N LYS A 125 -65.36 46.64 -63.96
CA LYS A 125 -64.79 45.32 -64.26
C LYS A 125 -63.28 45.25 -64.03
N THR A 126 -62.57 46.33 -64.37
CA THR A 126 -61.11 46.41 -64.19
C THR A 126 -60.76 46.56 -62.71
N LYS A 127 -61.52 47.35 -61.95
CA LYS A 127 -61.40 47.51 -60.50
C LYS A 127 -61.56 46.17 -59.78
N ASP A 128 -62.60 45.40 -60.11
CA ASP A 128 -62.84 44.09 -59.51
C ASP A 128 -61.68 43.12 -59.79
N SER A 129 -61.13 43.15 -61.01
CA SER A 129 -59.98 42.33 -61.38
C SER A 129 -58.71 42.68 -60.60
N ILE A 130 -58.46 43.96 -60.30
CA ILE A 130 -57.29 44.39 -59.51
C ILE A 130 -57.44 43.89 -58.07
N ILE A 131 -58.63 44.05 -57.47
CA ILE A 131 -58.91 43.61 -56.09
C ILE A 131 -58.74 42.08 -55.95
N ASP A 132 -59.20 41.30 -56.93
CA ASP A 132 -59.03 39.83 -56.94
C ASP A 132 -57.54 39.43 -56.99
N MET A 133 -56.73 40.12 -57.81
CA MET A 133 -55.28 39.87 -57.89
C MET A 133 -54.56 40.22 -56.59
N GLU A 134 -54.87 41.36 -55.97
CA GLU A 134 -54.29 41.76 -54.68
C GLU A 134 -54.66 40.79 -53.57
N SER A 135 -55.93 40.34 -53.53
CA SER A 135 -56.40 39.37 -52.55
C SER A 135 -55.67 38.04 -52.70
N LYS A 136 -55.51 37.54 -53.94
CA LYS A 136 -54.73 36.33 -54.24
C LYS A 136 -53.27 36.46 -53.83
N LYS A 137 -52.63 37.59 -54.15
CA LYS A 137 -51.24 37.85 -53.78
C LYS A 137 -51.07 37.81 -52.25
N LYS A 138 -51.99 38.43 -51.51
CA LYS A 138 -51.95 38.43 -50.04
C LYS A 138 -52.13 37.03 -49.44
N ILE A 139 -52.97 36.19 -50.04
CA ILE A 139 -53.12 34.78 -49.63
C ILE A 139 -51.80 34.03 -49.82
N ILE A 140 -51.17 34.15 -50.99
CA ILE A 140 -49.89 33.49 -51.29
C ILE A 140 -48.79 33.96 -50.31
N GLU A 141 -48.72 35.26 -50.04
CA GLU A 141 -47.76 35.81 -49.06
C GLU A 141 -48.01 35.27 -47.65
N MET A 142 -49.27 35.16 -47.24
CA MET A 142 -49.66 34.61 -45.95
C MET A 142 -49.35 33.11 -45.82
N GLU A 143 -49.60 32.34 -46.87
CA GLU A 143 -49.26 30.91 -46.95
C GLU A 143 -47.75 30.70 -46.87
N ALA A 144 -46.97 31.45 -47.66
CA ALA A 144 -45.51 31.39 -47.63
C ALA A 144 -44.95 31.75 -46.25
N LYS A 145 -45.51 32.79 -45.60
CA LYS A 145 -45.12 33.17 -44.24
C LYS A 145 -45.43 32.07 -43.23
N TYR A 146 -46.63 31.50 -43.28
CA TYR A 146 -47.03 30.41 -42.40
C TYR A 146 -46.14 29.17 -42.55
N GLU A 147 -45.82 28.78 -43.78
CA GLU A 147 -44.89 27.66 -44.02
C GLU A 147 -43.49 27.94 -43.50
N SER A 148 -43.00 29.18 -43.66
CA SER A 148 -41.70 29.60 -43.13
C SER A 148 -41.66 29.51 -41.61
N GLU A 149 -42.66 30.05 -40.92
CA GLU A 149 -42.76 29.99 -39.45
C GLU A 149 -42.84 28.55 -38.94
N LYS A 150 -43.56 27.67 -39.64
CA LYS A 150 -43.63 26.25 -39.31
C LYS A 150 -42.27 25.56 -39.42
N LYS A 151 -41.53 25.81 -40.52
CA LYS A 151 -40.18 25.26 -40.73
C LYS A 151 -39.19 25.80 -39.71
N GLU A 152 -39.28 27.07 -39.36
CA GLU A 152 -38.43 27.69 -38.34
C GLU A 152 -38.61 27.03 -36.97
N LYS A 153 -39.85 26.79 -36.56
CA LYS A 153 -40.15 26.04 -35.32
C LYS A 153 -39.55 24.63 -35.34
N GLU A 154 -39.67 23.92 -36.46
CA GLU A 154 -39.09 22.57 -36.61
C GLU A 154 -37.55 22.59 -36.54
N ILE A 155 -36.91 23.61 -37.12
CA ILE A 155 -35.46 23.80 -37.04
C ILE A 155 -35.03 24.07 -35.60
N ILE A 156 -35.75 24.94 -34.89
CA ILE A 156 -35.46 25.24 -33.47
C ILE A 156 -35.57 23.95 -32.64
N GLU A 157 -36.65 23.18 -32.81
CA GLU A 157 -36.82 21.92 -32.09
C GLU A 157 -35.69 20.92 -32.39
N LYS A 158 -35.29 20.77 -33.66
CA LYS A 158 -34.16 19.91 -34.05
C LYS A 158 -32.84 20.39 -33.43
N ASN A 159 -32.57 21.69 -33.44
CA ASN A 159 -31.35 22.26 -32.87
C ASN A 159 -31.28 22.04 -31.35
N THR A 160 -32.38 22.26 -30.63
CA THR A 160 -32.43 21.97 -29.18
C THR A 160 -32.19 20.49 -28.89
N ARG A 161 -32.72 19.58 -29.71
CA ARG A 161 -32.46 18.14 -29.58
C ARG A 161 -31.00 17.79 -29.84
N ILE A 162 -30.35 18.41 -30.82
CA ILE A 162 -28.92 18.22 -31.10
C ILE A 162 -28.08 18.68 -29.90
N GLU A 163 -28.36 19.85 -29.35
CA GLU A 163 -27.65 20.38 -28.18
C GLU A 163 -27.78 19.44 -26.95
N LEU A 164 -28.98 18.92 -26.69
CA LEU A 164 -29.20 17.93 -25.63
C LEU A 164 -28.39 16.65 -25.86
N LEU A 165 -28.32 16.18 -27.11
CA LEU A 165 -27.53 15.00 -27.47
C LEU A 165 -26.03 15.23 -27.27
N GLU A 166 -25.50 16.41 -27.64
CA GLU A 166 -24.10 16.77 -27.40
C GLU A 166 -23.77 16.77 -25.92
N LYS A 167 -24.63 17.39 -25.09
CA LYS A 167 -24.46 17.41 -23.64
C LYS A 167 -24.51 16.01 -23.01
N SER A 168 -25.40 15.14 -23.48
CA SER A 168 -25.44 13.74 -23.01
C SER A 168 -24.18 12.95 -23.38
N LYS A 169 -23.60 13.20 -24.57
CA LYS A 169 -22.31 12.59 -24.96
C LYS A 169 -21.16 13.07 -24.07
N GLU A 170 -21.14 14.35 -23.68
CA GLU A 170 -20.14 14.86 -22.73
C GLU A 170 -20.26 14.17 -21.37
N LEU A 171 -21.48 14.01 -20.85
CA LEU A 171 -21.72 13.27 -19.61
C LEU A 171 -21.23 11.82 -19.68
N GLU A 172 -21.49 11.13 -20.79
CA GLU A 172 -20.97 9.78 -21.01
C GLU A 172 -19.43 9.73 -21.04
N LYS A 173 -18.78 10.72 -21.64
CA LYS A 173 -17.31 10.86 -21.61
C LYS A 173 -16.80 11.03 -20.17
N TYR A 174 -17.42 11.89 -19.37
CA TYR A 174 -17.04 12.06 -17.96
C TYR A 174 -17.28 10.79 -17.14
N ARG A 175 -18.37 10.06 -17.40
CA ARG A 175 -18.66 8.77 -16.75
C ARG A 175 -17.56 7.75 -17.05
N LEU A 176 -17.16 7.61 -18.32
CA LEU A 176 -16.08 6.73 -18.73
C LEU A 176 -14.74 7.09 -18.04
N TRP A 177 -14.37 8.37 -18.06
CA TRP A 177 -13.15 8.84 -17.39
C TRP A 177 -13.20 8.64 -15.86
N GLY A 178 -14.36 8.82 -15.24
CA GLY A 178 -14.59 8.52 -13.83
C GLY A 178 -14.33 7.04 -13.51
N LEU A 179 -14.83 6.12 -14.33
CA LEU A 179 -14.59 4.68 -14.17
C LEU A 179 -13.11 4.33 -14.33
N ILE A 180 -12.43 4.89 -15.34
CA ILE A 180 -10.98 4.68 -15.55
C ILE A 180 -10.19 5.19 -14.34
N SER A 181 -10.54 6.36 -13.81
CA SER A 181 -9.90 6.93 -12.63
C SER A 181 -10.09 6.04 -11.39
N LEU A 182 -11.28 5.50 -11.18
CA LEU A 182 -11.57 4.57 -10.08
C LEU A 182 -10.73 3.29 -10.16
N ILE A 183 -10.61 2.69 -11.35
CA ILE A 183 -9.77 1.51 -11.57
C ILE A 183 -8.30 1.84 -11.29
N PHE A 184 -7.83 3.00 -11.76
CA PHE A 184 -6.46 3.44 -11.53
C PHE A 184 -6.16 3.65 -10.04
N VAL A 185 -7.07 4.28 -9.29
CA VAL A 185 -6.94 4.44 -7.83
C VAL A 185 -6.93 3.09 -7.12
N SER A 186 -7.80 2.15 -7.52
CA SER A 186 -7.82 0.79 -6.97
C SER A 186 -6.50 0.05 -7.22
N LEU A 187 -5.93 0.18 -8.42
CA LEU A 187 -4.63 -0.40 -8.75
C LEU A 187 -3.50 0.22 -7.93
N LEU A 188 -3.51 1.54 -7.73
CA LEU A 188 -2.55 2.24 -6.87
C LEU A 188 -2.63 1.74 -5.41
N ILE A 189 -3.84 1.62 -4.86
CA ILE A 189 -4.05 1.10 -3.51
C ILE A 189 -3.54 -0.34 -3.40
N SER A 190 -3.91 -1.19 -4.36
CA SER A 190 -3.44 -2.59 -4.41
C SER A 190 -1.91 -2.67 -4.48
N PHE A 191 -1.29 -1.83 -5.33
CA PHE A 191 0.17 -1.74 -5.42
C PHE A 191 0.82 -1.32 -4.10
N ILE A 192 0.27 -0.30 -3.42
CA ILE A 192 0.76 0.15 -2.11
C ILE A 192 0.64 -0.97 -1.05
N ILE A 193 -0.49 -1.69 -1.04
CA ILE A 193 -0.71 -2.82 -0.13
C ILE A 193 0.33 -3.92 -0.39
N VAL A 194 0.48 -4.35 -1.63
CA VAL A 194 1.45 -5.40 -2.02
C VAL A 194 2.88 -4.97 -1.70
N TYR A 195 3.24 -3.72 -1.99
CA TYR A 195 4.55 -3.15 -1.66
C TYR A 195 4.82 -3.21 -0.15
N ASN A 196 3.87 -2.75 0.66
CA ASN A 196 4.00 -2.76 2.12
C ASN A 196 4.04 -4.18 2.69
N LEU A 197 3.26 -5.12 2.13
CA LEU A 197 3.31 -6.53 2.51
C LEU A 197 4.67 -7.15 2.19
N LYS A 198 5.18 -6.99 0.96
CA LYS A 198 6.52 -7.49 0.58
C LYS A 198 7.62 -6.90 1.46
N LYS A 199 7.54 -5.60 1.77
CA LYS A 199 8.46 -4.93 2.70
C LYS A 199 8.42 -5.55 4.10
N ARG A 200 7.22 -5.81 4.64
CA ARG A 200 7.03 -6.47 5.95
C ARG A 200 7.57 -7.89 5.96
N ILE A 201 7.29 -8.69 4.94
CA ILE A 201 7.76 -10.08 4.85
C ILE A 201 9.30 -10.11 4.81
N LYS A 202 9.93 -9.25 4.00
CA LYS A 202 11.40 -9.14 3.94
C LYS A 202 12.01 -8.74 5.28
N LEU A 203 11.38 -7.84 6.02
CA LEU A 203 11.83 -7.45 7.35
C LEU A 203 11.70 -8.61 8.35
N ASN A 204 10.56 -9.31 8.36
CA ASN A 204 10.35 -10.46 9.22
C ASN A 204 11.38 -11.57 8.95
N ASN A 205 11.69 -11.85 7.68
CA ASN A 205 12.71 -12.85 7.33
C ASN A 205 14.09 -12.49 7.88
N ARG A 206 14.46 -11.19 7.89
CA ARG A 206 15.71 -10.72 8.50
C ARG A 206 15.70 -10.84 10.03
N LEU A 207 14.54 -10.64 10.66
CA LEU A 207 14.39 -10.84 12.10
C LEU A 207 14.54 -12.32 12.46
N TYR A 208 13.89 -13.22 11.71
CA TYR A 208 14.02 -14.66 11.92
C TYR A 208 15.47 -15.14 11.72
N SER A 209 16.17 -14.67 10.67
CA SER A 209 17.57 -15.07 10.47
C SER A 209 18.47 -14.63 11.63
N LYS A 210 18.27 -13.41 12.16
CA LYS A 210 19.02 -12.93 13.34
C LYS A 210 18.67 -13.70 14.62
N ASN A 211 17.40 -14.06 14.81
CA ASN A 211 16.99 -14.85 15.98
C ASN A 211 17.61 -16.24 15.95
N ILE A 212 17.66 -16.89 14.78
CA ILE A 212 18.30 -18.19 14.60
C ILE A 212 19.80 -18.08 14.96
N GLU A 213 20.50 -17.10 14.39
CA GLU A 213 21.91 -16.85 14.70
C GLU A 213 22.14 -16.61 16.21
N PHE A 214 21.27 -15.82 16.85
CA PHE A 214 21.34 -15.59 18.28
C PHE A 214 21.15 -16.86 19.11
N ILE A 215 20.19 -17.72 18.76
CA ILE A 215 19.95 -18.97 19.49
C ILE A 215 21.11 -19.95 19.26
N GLU A 216 21.65 -20.01 18.04
CA GLU A 216 22.79 -20.86 17.68
C GLU A 216 24.05 -20.45 18.45
N THR A 217 24.36 -19.16 18.50
CA THR A 217 25.49 -18.66 19.31
C THR A 217 25.30 -18.95 20.80
N GLN A 218 24.08 -18.82 21.32
CA GLN A 218 23.76 -19.19 22.70
C GLN A 218 23.90 -20.70 22.95
N LYS A 219 23.56 -21.54 21.97
CA LYS A 219 23.76 -23.00 22.03
C LYS A 219 25.25 -23.35 22.07
N LEU A 220 26.05 -22.82 21.15
CA LEU A 220 27.50 -23.05 21.11
C LEU A 220 28.19 -22.61 22.41
N LEU A 221 27.80 -21.46 22.96
CA LEU A 221 28.31 -20.97 24.24
C LEU A 221 27.94 -21.92 25.39
N THR A 222 26.75 -22.50 25.35
CA THR A 222 26.28 -23.48 26.34
C THR A 222 27.05 -24.80 26.21
N GLU A 223 27.32 -25.28 25.00
CA GLU A 223 28.15 -26.46 24.72
C GLU A 223 29.60 -26.26 25.16
N ALA A 224 30.18 -25.09 24.92
CA ALA A 224 31.53 -24.75 25.39
C ALA A 224 31.61 -24.77 26.93
N LYS A 225 30.62 -24.18 27.62
CA LYS A 225 30.50 -24.26 29.08
C LYS A 225 30.41 -25.70 29.58
N LEU A 226 29.60 -26.52 28.90
CA LEU A 226 29.44 -27.93 29.23
C LEU A 226 30.76 -28.70 29.10
N ASN A 227 31.49 -28.49 28.01
CA ASN A 227 32.78 -29.13 27.79
C ASN A 227 33.82 -28.68 28.81
N ASN A 228 33.86 -27.40 29.15
CA ASN A 228 34.75 -26.90 30.21
C ASN A 228 34.45 -27.57 31.56
N GLN A 229 33.17 -27.70 31.94
CA GLN A 229 32.76 -28.39 33.16
C GLN A 229 33.13 -29.88 33.15
N LYS A 230 32.99 -30.56 32.01
CA LYS A 230 33.42 -31.96 31.85
C LYS A 230 34.93 -32.11 32.02
N LEU A 231 35.72 -31.25 31.37
CA LEU A 231 37.17 -31.25 31.49
C LEU A 231 37.63 -30.99 32.93
N GLU A 232 36.98 -30.04 33.62
CA GLU A 232 37.24 -29.78 35.03
C GLU A 232 36.94 -31.03 35.89
N ALA A 233 35.79 -31.67 35.68
CA ALA A 233 35.44 -32.92 36.38
C ALA A 233 36.46 -34.05 36.13
N GLU A 234 36.92 -34.21 34.89
CA GLU A 234 37.96 -35.19 34.53
C GLU A 234 39.30 -34.90 35.21
N GLN A 235 39.71 -33.63 35.28
CA GLN A 235 40.93 -33.21 35.97
C GLN A 235 40.85 -33.51 37.46
N LEU A 236 39.73 -33.16 38.10
CA LEU A 236 39.46 -33.47 39.51
C LEU A 236 39.50 -34.97 39.78
N GLN A 237 38.95 -35.78 38.87
CA GLN A 237 38.97 -37.23 39.00
C GLN A 237 40.39 -37.79 38.90
N LYS A 238 41.20 -37.32 37.94
CA LYS A 238 42.62 -37.70 37.82
C LYS A 238 43.44 -37.31 39.05
N GLU A 239 43.22 -36.11 39.61
CA GLU A 239 43.90 -35.66 40.83
C GLU A 239 43.58 -36.58 42.03
N LEU A 240 42.31 -36.98 42.17
CA LEU A 240 41.88 -37.91 43.22
C LEU A 240 42.49 -39.31 43.03
N GLU A 241 42.54 -39.80 41.80
CA GLU A 241 43.13 -41.11 41.49
C GLU A 241 44.63 -41.12 41.80
N TYR A 242 45.36 -40.09 41.39
CA TYR A 242 46.79 -39.92 41.70
C TYR A 242 47.04 -39.93 43.21
N LYS A 243 46.29 -39.13 43.99
CA LYS A 243 46.41 -39.10 45.45
C LYS A 243 46.10 -40.45 46.09
N ASN A 244 45.11 -41.18 45.59
CA ASN A 244 44.81 -42.53 46.09
C ASN A 244 45.94 -43.54 45.79
N GLN A 245 46.55 -43.46 44.60
CA GLN A 245 47.69 -44.31 44.23
C GLN A 245 48.91 -44.02 45.10
N GLU A 246 49.19 -42.75 45.38
CA GLU A 246 50.31 -42.34 46.25
C GLU A 246 50.16 -42.95 47.65
N ILE A 247 48.95 -42.89 48.22
CA ILE A 247 48.69 -43.48 49.54
C ILE A 247 48.81 -45.02 49.51
N MET A 248 48.33 -45.67 48.44
CA MET A 248 48.39 -47.13 48.30
C MET A 248 49.84 -47.63 48.23
N ASN A 249 50.67 -46.97 47.41
CA ASN A 249 52.10 -47.31 47.28
C ASN A 249 52.83 -47.17 48.62
N PHE A 250 52.50 -46.12 49.37
CA PHE A 250 53.09 -45.92 50.68
C PHE A 250 52.66 -46.99 51.70
N ALA A 251 51.37 -47.38 51.70
CA ALA A 251 50.87 -48.45 52.56
C ALA A 251 51.48 -49.82 52.21
N LEU A 252 51.68 -50.11 50.93
CA LEU A 252 52.35 -51.32 50.45
C LEU A 252 53.81 -51.36 50.92
N HIS A 253 54.54 -50.26 50.81
CA HIS A 253 55.93 -50.18 51.30
C HIS A 253 56.05 -50.47 52.80
N ILE A 254 55.12 -49.97 53.63
CA ILE A 254 55.11 -50.28 55.05
C ILE A 254 54.82 -51.76 55.28
N ALA A 255 53.83 -52.32 54.56
CA ALA A 255 53.46 -53.72 54.70
C ALA A 255 54.63 -54.66 54.31
N GLU A 256 55.28 -54.41 53.18
CA GLU A 256 56.43 -55.19 52.70
C GLU A 256 57.61 -55.16 53.69
N LYS A 257 57.92 -53.98 54.25
CA LYS A 257 58.99 -53.86 55.25
C LYS A 257 58.63 -54.55 56.57
N ASN A 258 57.37 -54.52 56.99
CA ASN A 258 56.94 -55.23 58.20
C ASN A 258 56.95 -56.76 58.01
N ASP A 259 56.52 -57.24 56.85
CA ASP A 259 56.65 -58.66 56.48
C ASP A 259 58.13 -59.09 56.44
N PHE A 260 59.03 -58.22 55.95
CA PHE A 260 60.47 -58.46 55.98
C PHE A 260 60.99 -58.54 57.42
N LEU A 261 60.58 -57.64 58.31
CA LEU A 261 60.97 -57.69 59.73
C LEU A 261 60.44 -58.93 60.45
N GLU A 262 59.22 -59.36 60.16
CA GLU A 262 58.68 -60.62 60.70
C GLU A 262 59.48 -61.82 60.21
N LYS A 263 59.84 -61.86 58.92
CA LYS A 263 60.70 -62.91 58.35
C LYS A 263 62.09 -62.90 59.00
N LEU A 264 62.70 -61.73 59.16
CA LEU A 264 64.00 -61.55 59.79
C LEU A 264 63.95 -61.99 61.27
N LYS A 265 62.88 -61.65 61.98
CA LYS A 265 62.63 -62.12 63.35
C LYS A 265 62.47 -63.65 63.41
N ALA A 266 61.77 -64.26 62.45
CA ALA A 266 61.60 -65.71 62.38
C ALA A 266 62.92 -66.45 62.06
N GLU A 267 63.75 -65.89 61.17
CA GLU A 267 65.09 -66.40 60.87
C GLU A 267 66.03 -66.29 62.07
N LEU A 268 65.98 -65.19 62.82
CA LEU A 268 66.75 -64.99 64.06
C LEU A 268 66.36 -65.96 65.18
N ILE A 269 65.08 -66.34 65.29
CA ILE A 269 64.62 -67.33 66.28
C ILE A 269 65.11 -68.74 65.93
N ASN A 270 65.35 -69.02 64.64
CA ASN A 270 65.81 -70.33 64.15
C ASN A 270 67.33 -70.48 64.08
N SER A 271 68.12 -69.40 64.18
CA SER A 271 69.59 -69.49 64.16
C SER A 271 70.16 -69.91 65.52
N LYS A 272 70.54 -71.19 65.63
CA LYS A 272 71.39 -71.71 66.71
C LYS A 272 72.86 -71.55 66.31
N ASP A 273 73.45 -70.39 66.62
CA ASP A 273 74.86 -70.22 67.10
C ASP A 273 75.44 -68.81 66.83
N SER A 274 76.06 -68.27 67.89
CA SER A 274 77.09 -67.21 67.95
C SER A 274 76.95 -65.90 67.14
N ILE A 275 75.78 -65.28 67.10
CA ILE A 275 75.72 -63.87 66.70
C ILE A 275 75.97 -62.98 67.92
N LYS A 276 76.99 -62.11 67.85
CA LYS A 276 77.30 -61.14 68.92
C LYS A 276 76.06 -60.25 69.17
N PRO A 277 75.48 -60.26 70.38
CA PRO A 277 74.24 -59.52 70.67
C PRO A 277 74.35 -58.03 70.36
N GLU A 278 75.54 -57.42 70.50
CA GLU A 278 75.72 -55.97 70.35
C GLU A 278 75.62 -55.47 68.90
N GLU A 279 76.10 -56.24 67.91
CA GLU A 279 75.95 -55.87 66.49
C GLU A 279 74.53 -56.14 65.98
N LEU A 280 73.92 -57.22 66.46
CA LEU A 280 72.55 -57.57 66.11
C LEU A 280 71.54 -56.57 66.67
N ILE A 281 71.72 -56.17 67.93
CA ILE A 281 70.93 -55.11 68.58
C ILE A 281 71.17 -53.77 67.86
N LYS A 282 72.36 -53.49 67.32
CA LYS A 282 72.59 -52.28 66.51
C LYS A 282 71.83 -52.28 65.19
N ILE A 283 71.84 -53.38 64.43
CA ILE A 283 71.10 -53.49 63.16
C ILE A 283 69.60 -53.44 63.41
N ILE A 284 69.13 -54.15 64.44
CA ILE A 284 67.73 -54.14 64.87
C ILE A 284 67.34 -52.74 65.35
N ASN A 285 68.13 -52.07 66.20
CA ASN A 285 67.82 -50.73 66.70
C ASN A 285 67.93 -49.66 65.60
N PHE A 286 68.86 -49.79 64.66
CA PHE A 286 68.98 -48.87 63.53
C PHE A 286 67.75 -48.97 62.61
N ASN A 287 67.33 -50.19 62.27
CA ASN A 287 66.12 -50.42 61.48
C ASN A 287 64.85 -50.07 62.24
N LEU A 288 64.74 -50.38 63.53
CA LEU A 288 63.61 -49.99 64.38
C LEU A 288 63.50 -48.47 64.52
N LYS A 289 64.62 -47.76 64.66
CA LYS A 289 64.64 -46.29 64.75
C LYS A 289 64.28 -45.63 63.42
N SER A 290 64.70 -46.21 62.28
CA SER A 290 64.24 -45.80 60.95
C SER A 290 62.73 -46.03 60.78
N LEU A 291 62.22 -47.18 61.24
CA LEU A 291 60.78 -47.46 61.22
C LEU A 291 59.99 -46.51 62.10
N GLU A 292 60.48 -46.17 63.29
CA GLU A 292 59.78 -45.25 64.17
C GLU A 292 59.72 -43.83 63.58
N LYS A 293 60.76 -43.43 62.85
CA LYS A 293 60.79 -42.17 62.10
C LYS A 293 59.83 -42.19 60.91
N GLU A 294 59.89 -43.21 60.06
CA GLU A 294 58.99 -43.37 58.89
C GLU A 294 57.53 -43.53 59.35
N LYS A 295 57.28 -44.23 60.46
CA LYS A 295 55.96 -44.34 61.08
C LYS A 295 55.48 -43.00 61.63
N LYS A 296 56.34 -42.18 62.22
CA LYS A 296 55.99 -40.82 62.67
C LYS A 296 55.72 -39.88 61.49
N GLU A 297 56.47 -39.99 60.41
CA GLU A 297 56.24 -39.24 59.17
C GLU A 297 54.93 -39.67 58.50
N PHE A 298 54.62 -40.97 58.48
CA PHE A 298 53.33 -41.50 58.06
C PHE A 298 52.18 -41.03 58.93
N GLU A 299 52.35 -41.09 60.26
CA GLU A 299 51.37 -40.61 61.21
C GLU A 299 51.10 -39.12 60.99
N ALA A 300 52.14 -38.31 60.78
CA ALA A 300 52.01 -36.89 60.45
C ALA A 300 51.32 -36.66 59.09
N TYR A 301 51.62 -37.47 58.07
CA TYR A 301 51.00 -37.37 56.74
C TYR A 301 49.51 -37.77 56.77
N VAL A 302 49.18 -38.89 57.43
CA VAL A 302 47.79 -39.35 57.65
C VAL A 302 47.02 -38.33 58.49
N GLU A 303 47.66 -37.74 59.51
CA GLU A 303 47.07 -36.72 60.37
C GLU A 303 46.85 -35.39 59.66
N ASN A 304 47.74 -35.00 58.75
CA ASN A 304 47.58 -33.84 57.89
C ASN A 304 46.41 -34.03 56.90
N ILE A 305 46.39 -35.15 56.15
CA ILE A 305 45.34 -35.42 55.16
C ILE A 305 43.98 -35.65 55.80
N ASN A 306 43.95 -36.24 57.00
CA ASN A 306 42.71 -36.57 57.71
C ASN A 306 42.40 -35.63 58.87
N GLN A 307 43.00 -34.44 58.94
CA GLN A 307 42.79 -33.52 60.06
C GLN A 307 41.29 -33.22 60.30
N ALA A 308 40.56 -32.87 59.23
CA ALA A 308 39.12 -32.59 59.31
C ALA A 308 38.26 -33.86 59.54
N PHE A 309 38.78 -35.05 59.21
CA PHE A 309 38.14 -36.32 59.59
C PHE A 309 38.18 -36.53 61.09
N PHE A 310 39.38 -36.42 61.66
CA PHE A 310 39.62 -36.67 63.08
C PHE A 310 38.85 -35.67 63.94
N MET A 311 38.77 -34.40 63.53
CA MET A 311 37.91 -33.43 64.20
C MET A 311 36.44 -33.90 64.30
N LYS A 312 35.87 -34.43 63.22
CA LYS A 312 34.49 -34.94 63.23
C LYS A 312 34.33 -36.28 63.90
N LEU A 313 35.36 -37.12 63.84
CA LEU A 313 35.35 -38.42 64.49
C LEU A 313 35.34 -38.23 66.02
N ARG A 314 36.13 -37.28 66.53
CA ARG A 314 36.12 -36.82 67.93
C ARG A 314 34.79 -36.16 68.33
N GLU A 315 34.18 -35.38 67.42
CA GLU A 315 32.85 -34.79 67.65
C GLU A 315 31.76 -35.87 67.85
N LYS A 316 31.84 -37.00 67.12
CA LYS A 316 30.89 -38.12 67.22
C LYS A 316 31.23 -39.15 68.30
N ILE A 317 32.51 -39.33 68.60
CA ILE A 317 33.01 -40.24 69.63
C ILE A 317 33.97 -39.44 70.52
N PRO A 318 33.46 -38.81 71.59
CA PRO A 318 34.27 -37.96 72.46
C PRO A 318 35.43 -38.70 73.16
N ASP A 319 35.31 -40.02 73.35
CA ASP A 319 36.29 -40.89 74.00
C ASP A 319 36.97 -41.85 72.99
N ILE A 320 37.35 -41.32 71.83
CA ILE A 320 38.10 -42.07 70.83
C ILE A 320 39.60 -42.03 71.11
N THR A 321 40.25 -43.19 71.10
CA THR A 321 41.70 -43.27 71.28
C THR A 321 42.45 -42.98 69.98
N LYS A 322 43.70 -42.50 70.08
CA LYS A 322 44.55 -42.23 68.90
C LYS A 322 44.71 -43.46 67.97
N ASN A 323 44.74 -44.67 68.53
CA ASN A 323 44.83 -45.90 67.74
C ASN A 323 43.52 -46.22 67.00
N GLU A 324 42.37 -45.90 67.60
CA GLU A 324 41.06 -46.03 66.96
C GLU A 324 40.87 -44.98 65.85
N GLU A 325 41.36 -43.75 66.05
CA GLU A 325 41.41 -42.73 65.00
C GLU A 325 42.25 -43.20 63.81
N ARG A 326 43.47 -43.68 64.07
CA ARG A 326 44.36 -44.22 63.02
C ARG A 326 43.71 -45.37 62.27
N LEU A 327 43.08 -46.29 63.00
CA LEU A 327 42.40 -47.43 62.38
C LEU A 327 41.28 -46.93 61.47
N ALA A 328 40.47 -45.97 61.92
CA ALA A 328 39.42 -45.35 61.12
C ALA A 328 39.97 -44.71 59.83
N ALA A 329 41.12 -44.01 59.91
CA ALA A 329 41.74 -43.41 58.74
C ALA A 329 42.23 -44.45 57.72
N LEU A 330 42.89 -45.52 58.17
CA LEU A 330 43.36 -46.60 57.27
C LEU A 330 42.20 -47.35 56.62
N LEU A 331 41.12 -47.57 57.37
CA LEU A 331 39.89 -48.17 56.86
C LEU A 331 39.21 -47.31 55.80
N ARG A 332 39.24 -46.00 55.98
CA ARG A 332 38.66 -45.04 55.07
C ARG A 332 39.43 -44.93 53.75
N ILE A 333 40.74 -45.14 53.80
CA ILE A 333 41.61 -45.28 52.60
C ILE A 333 41.40 -46.65 51.92
N ASN A 334 40.53 -47.49 52.47
CA ASN A 334 40.13 -48.79 51.93
C ASN A 334 41.26 -49.84 51.91
N LEU A 335 42.20 -49.74 52.86
CA LEU A 335 43.22 -50.76 53.08
C LEU A 335 42.59 -52.07 53.56
N SER A 336 43.16 -53.19 53.12
CA SER A 336 42.73 -54.53 53.51
C SER A 336 43.03 -54.79 54.97
N THR A 337 42.28 -55.71 55.60
CA THR A 337 42.53 -56.08 57.01
C THR A 337 43.94 -56.64 57.20
N LYS A 338 44.54 -57.23 56.16
CA LYS A 338 45.93 -57.73 56.18
C LYS A 338 46.92 -56.56 56.17
N GLU A 339 46.77 -55.60 55.26
CA GLU A 339 47.63 -54.40 55.21
C GLU A 339 47.57 -53.60 56.51
N ILE A 340 46.37 -53.40 57.06
CA ILE A 340 46.19 -52.71 58.33
C ILE A 340 46.88 -53.48 59.48
N ALA A 341 46.87 -54.81 59.44
CA ALA A 341 47.52 -55.64 60.46
C ALA A 341 49.04 -55.46 60.43
N SER A 342 49.61 -55.49 59.22
CA SER A 342 51.01 -55.19 59.00
C SER A 342 51.35 -53.79 59.52
N ILE A 343 50.58 -52.75 59.16
CA ILE A 343 50.86 -51.35 59.59
C ILE A 343 50.80 -51.18 61.12
N PHE A 344 49.81 -51.78 61.77
CA PHE A 344 49.66 -51.68 63.24
C PHE A 344 50.62 -52.61 64.01
N ASN A 345 51.31 -53.52 63.31
CA ASN A 345 52.11 -54.58 63.91
C ASN A 345 51.31 -55.41 64.93
N ILE A 346 50.11 -55.82 64.53
CA ILE A 346 49.20 -56.67 65.31
C ILE A 346 48.66 -57.78 64.42
N SER A 347 48.12 -58.85 65.01
CA SER A 347 47.53 -59.93 64.21
C SER A 347 46.33 -59.44 63.39
N VAL A 348 46.08 -60.06 62.23
CA VAL A 348 44.88 -59.82 61.41
C VAL A 348 43.61 -59.93 62.26
N LYS A 349 43.57 -60.88 63.20
CA LYS A 349 42.48 -61.03 64.16
C LYS A 349 42.36 -59.84 65.12
N GLY A 350 43.49 -59.30 65.57
CA GLY A 350 43.55 -58.07 66.37
C GLY A 350 42.98 -56.86 65.63
N VAL A 351 43.23 -56.74 64.33
CA VAL A 351 42.61 -55.71 63.48
C VAL A 351 41.11 -55.93 63.36
N GLU A 352 40.64 -57.14 63.07
CA GLU A 352 39.19 -57.45 62.99
C GLU A 352 38.45 -57.06 64.27
N VAL A 353 39.04 -57.39 65.42
CA VAL A 353 38.51 -57.05 66.73
C VAL A 353 38.49 -55.53 66.92
N SER A 354 39.56 -54.83 66.55
CA SER A 354 39.64 -53.36 66.65
C SER A 354 38.62 -52.68 65.72
N ARG A 355 38.43 -53.21 64.50
CA ARG A 355 37.39 -52.78 63.55
C ARG A 355 36.01 -52.99 64.12
N TYR A 356 35.77 -54.13 64.77
CA TYR A 356 34.51 -54.44 65.42
C TYR A 356 34.21 -53.48 66.59
N ARG A 357 35.20 -53.21 67.46
CA ARG A 357 35.06 -52.22 68.55
C ARG A 357 34.74 -50.83 68.02
N LEU A 358 35.46 -50.39 66.99
CA LEU A 358 35.23 -49.11 66.34
C LEU A 358 33.82 -49.03 65.71
N ARG A 359 33.36 -50.09 65.04
CA ARG A 359 31.98 -50.18 64.52
C ARG A 359 30.92 -50.11 65.62
N LYS A 360 31.15 -50.79 66.74
CA LYS A 360 30.24 -50.78 67.90
C LYS A 360 30.16 -49.39 68.53
N LYS A 361 31.29 -48.69 68.68
CA LYS A 361 31.33 -47.29 69.14
C LYS A 361 30.64 -46.32 68.16
N LEU A 362 30.65 -46.64 66.86
CA LEU A 362 29.98 -45.87 65.81
C LEU A 362 28.49 -46.23 65.60
N ASN A 363 27.92 -47.19 66.35
CA ASN A 363 26.56 -47.73 66.15
C ASN A 363 26.30 -48.20 64.69
N LEU A 364 27.22 -48.97 64.11
CA LEU A 364 27.10 -49.52 62.75
C LEU A 364 26.70 -51.02 62.79
N ASP A 365 25.52 -51.35 62.26
CA ASP A 365 24.92 -52.69 62.29
C ASP A 365 25.61 -53.73 61.37
N LYS A 366 25.48 -55.02 61.73
CA LYS A 366 26.28 -56.19 61.24
C LYS A 366 26.32 -56.43 59.71
N LEU A 367 25.51 -55.76 58.90
CA LEU A 367 25.45 -55.92 57.43
C LEU A 367 25.94 -54.70 56.63
N LYS A 368 26.39 -53.63 57.29
CA LYS A 368 27.05 -52.51 56.60
C LYS A 368 28.56 -52.66 56.76
N SER A 369 29.21 -53.10 55.68
CA SER A 369 30.65 -52.87 55.48
C SER A 369 31.01 -51.45 55.92
N LEU A 370 32.21 -51.24 56.47
CA LEU A 370 32.78 -49.90 56.72
C LEU A 370 33.08 -49.17 55.40
N LYS A 371 32.48 -49.58 54.28
CA LYS A 371 32.32 -48.75 53.11
C LYS A 371 31.16 -47.80 53.37
N ASN A 372 31.56 -46.56 53.63
CA ASN A 372 30.74 -45.35 53.58
C ASN A 372 29.78 -45.13 54.75
N LYS A 373 30.27 -44.45 55.79
CA LYS A 373 29.53 -43.35 56.45
C LYS A 373 30.44 -42.53 57.38
N GLU A 374 31.23 -41.62 56.80
CA GLU A 374 32.10 -40.72 57.57
C GLU A 374 32.14 -39.29 56.98
N SER A 375 32.68 -38.35 57.75
CA SER A 375 32.31 -36.93 57.71
C SER A 375 33.52 -35.96 57.81
N LYS A 376 33.37 -34.74 57.23
CA LYS A 376 34.21 -33.49 57.16
C LYS A 376 35.47 -33.51 56.27
N SER A 377 36.43 -34.44 56.33
CA SER A 377 37.35 -34.55 55.15
C SER A 377 36.76 -35.37 54.00
N ILE A 378 35.73 -36.20 54.30
CA ILE A 378 34.76 -36.62 53.28
C ILE A 378 33.85 -35.45 52.89
N SER A 379 33.73 -34.32 53.59
CA SER A 379 32.99 -33.18 53.00
C SER A 379 33.80 -32.45 51.94
N GLU A 380 35.11 -32.69 51.79
CA GLU A 380 35.89 -32.22 50.64
C GLU A 380 35.90 -33.25 49.52
N ILE A 381 35.98 -34.55 49.82
CA ILE A 381 35.90 -35.63 48.79
C ILE A 381 34.45 -35.90 48.35
N LYS A 382 33.46 -35.77 49.24
CA LYS A 382 32.03 -35.62 48.88
C LYS A 382 31.69 -34.18 48.51
N LYS A 383 32.43 -33.11 48.82
CA LYS A 383 32.22 -31.86 48.06
C LYS A 383 32.63 -32.13 46.64
N LYS A 384 33.87 -32.55 46.37
CA LYS A 384 34.34 -32.92 45.03
C LYS A 384 33.47 -34.00 44.36
N GLY A 385 32.96 -35.01 45.08
CA GLY A 385 32.08 -36.06 44.55
C GLY A 385 30.60 -35.67 44.42
N LEU A 386 30.08 -34.82 45.30
CA LEU A 386 28.75 -34.18 45.16
C LEU A 386 28.83 -33.06 44.13
N ASP A 387 29.98 -32.42 43.93
CA ASP A 387 30.32 -31.47 42.87
C ASP A 387 30.39 -32.24 41.56
N ILE A 388 30.99 -33.44 41.50
CA ILE A 388 30.94 -34.32 40.32
C ILE A 388 29.49 -34.75 40.03
N ASN A 389 28.71 -35.17 41.02
CA ASN A 389 27.30 -35.53 40.80
C ASN A 389 26.44 -34.32 40.42
N ASN A 390 26.65 -33.17 41.04
CA ASN A 390 26.00 -31.90 40.69
C ASN A 390 26.45 -31.44 39.29
N LEU A 391 27.71 -31.65 38.91
CA LEU A 391 28.24 -31.40 37.58
C LEU A 391 27.61 -32.35 36.56
N LEU A 392 27.42 -33.63 36.89
CA LEU A 392 26.73 -34.60 36.03
C LEU A 392 25.23 -34.28 35.88
N GLU A 393 24.58 -33.84 36.95
CA GLU A 393 23.19 -33.40 36.92
C GLU A 393 23.04 -32.07 36.16
N ASN A 394 23.97 -31.13 36.35
CA ASN A 394 24.07 -29.91 35.56
C ASN A 394 24.35 -30.23 34.09
N VAL A 395 25.21 -31.20 33.78
CA VAL A 395 25.49 -31.68 32.42
C VAL A 395 24.21 -32.18 31.76
N LYS A 396 23.40 -32.96 32.49
CA LYS A 396 22.12 -33.47 32.01
C LYS A 396 21.13 -32.33 31.76
N ASN A 397 21.01 -31.39 32.69
CA ASN A 397 20.13 -30.22 32.55
C ASN A 397 20.55 -29.33 31.38
N ILE A 398 21.85 -29.05 31.25
CA ILE A 398 22.41 -28.27 30.14
C ILE A 398 22.16 -28.98 28.79
N SER A 399 22.27 -30.31 28.72
CA SER A 399 21.97 -31.07 27.51
C SER A 399 20.50 -31.01 27.10
N LEU A 400 19.58 -30.98 28.07
CA LEU A 400 18.15 -30.75 27.82
C LEU A 400 17.91 -29.34 27.27
N THR A 401 18.55 -28.32 27.85
CA THR A 401 18.48 -26.93 27.36
C THR A 401 18.99 -26.79 25.92
N ILE A 402 20.02 -27.55 25.53
CA ILE A 402 20.52 -27.58 24.16
C ILE A 402 19.48 -28.16 23.20
N ALA A 403 18.86 -29.29 23.57
CA ALA A 403 17.81 -29.93 22.76
C ALA A 403 16.55 -29.04 22.61
N GLU A 404 16.21 -28.27 23.64
CA GLU A 404 15.12 -27.27 23.56
C GLU A 404 15.44 -26.16 22.57
N LYS A 405 16.69 -25.64 22.59
CA LYS A 405 17.13 -24.61 21.64
C LYS A 405 17.15 -25.11 20.20
N GLU A 406 17.51 -26.37 19.95
CA GLU A 406 17.41 -26.97 18.61
C GLU A 406 15.98 -27.01 18.09
N LYS A 407 15.02 -27.37 18.94
CA LYS A 407 13.59 -27.33 18.58
C LYS A 407 13.15 -25.91 18.26
N GLU A 408 13.60 -24.92 19.03
CA GLU A 408 13.28 -23.51 18.78
C GLU A 408 13.85 -23.02 17.45
N ILE A 409 15.09 -23.38 17.11
CA ILE A 409 15.70 -23.08 15.81
C ILE A 409 14.87 -23.65 14.67
N ASN A 410 14.54 -24.95 14.72
CA ASN A 410 13.77 -25.61 13.65
C ASN A 410 12.39 -24.94 13.46
N GLN A 411 11.70 -24.58 14.54
CA GLN A 411 10.42 -23.87 14.44
C GLN A 411 10.54 -22.47 13.82
N LEU A 412 11.64 -21.75 14.07
CA LEU A 412 11.89 -20.44 13.47
C LEU A 412 12.29 -20.57 11.99
N GLU A 413 13.04 -21.62 11.63
CA GLU A 413 13.38 -21.93 10.24
C GLU A 413 12.14 -22.27 9.42
N ASP A 414 11.23 -23.09 9.94
CA ASP A 414 9.95 -23.39 9.28
C ASP A 414 9.14 -22.11 9.04
N LYS A 415 9.00 -21.26 10.06
CA LYS A 415 8.31 -19.96 9.94
C LYS A 415 8.97 -19.03 8.91
N ARG A 416 10.30 -19.02 8.84
CA ARG A 416 11.06 -18.24 7.85
C ARG A 416 10.84 -18.77 6.44
N ASN A 417 10.86 -20.09 6.25
CA ASN A 417 10.68 -20.73 4.95
C ASN A 417 9.26 -20.51 4.42
N ASP A 418 8.25 -20.61 5.28
CA ASP A 418 6.86 -20.26 4.95
C ASP A 418 6.70 -18.82 4.46
N LEU A 419 7.44 -17.88 5.05
CA LEU A 419 7.45 -16.49 4.63
C LEU A 419 8.19 -16.31 3.30
N LEU A 420 9.26 -17.05 3.04
CA LEU A 420 9.99 -17.01 1.76
C LEU A 420 9.12 -17.50 0.59
N ILE A 421 8.30 -18.53 0.79
CA ILE A 421 7.36 -19.05 -0.21
C ILE A 421 6.27 -18.00 -0.56
N LYS A 422 5.98 -17.08 0.37
CA LYS A 422 4.96 -16.01 0.20
C LYS A 422 5.48 -14.73 -0.48
N ILE A 423 6.79 -14.60 -0.75
CA ILE A 423 7.41 -13.41 -1.41
C ILE A 423 7.33 -13.55 -2.93
#